data_AF-A0A7L1DTB5-F1
#
_entry.id   AF-A0A7L1DTB5-F1
#
_cell.length_a   1.000
_cell.length_b   1.000
_cell.length_c   1.000
_cell.angle_alpha   90.00
_cell.angle_beta   90.00
_cell.angle_gamma   90.00
#
_symmetry.space_group_name_H-M   'P 1'
#
loop_
_entity.id
_entity.type
_entity.pdbx_description
1 polymer ?
#
loop_
_entity_poly.entity_id
_entity_poly.type
_entity_poly.pdbx_seq_one_letter_code
_entity_poly.pdbx_strand_id
1 'polypeptide(L)'
;GRHEVWSWKTASKESLCLMWQKVKVQLMLSMSFLTALFWYCRRLYSFLAQLLKRWSNYLQRQLIRNLSVLPEVDLLGYSAREWKGETKQAKQMREAYEELFRSCHIKYLRQVRRDNYSVVRAVLFQIFSQGIHFPSWMKERDILKLPEKLLYSQGCNWIQQYSFGPERYTGPNTFGKLRKCMEALKTN
;
A
#
# COMPACT_ATOMS: atom_id res chain seq x y z
N GLY A 1 -11.00 -62.03 63.17
CA GLY A 1 -9.68 -62.63 62.82
C GLY A 1 -9.42 -62.61 61.32
N ARG A 2 -9.42 -63.76 60.62
CA ARG A 2 -9.10 -63.85 59.18
C ARG A 2 -10.19 -63.32 58.23
N HIS A 3 -11.46 -63.48 58.58
CA HIS A 3 -12.60 -63.01 57.75
C HIS A 3 -12.75 -61.48 57.73
N GLU A 4 -12.49 -60.81 58.85
CA GLU A 4 -12.51 -59.34 58.90
C GLU A 4 -11.38 -58.75 58.06
N VAL A 5 -10.14 -59.24 58.19
CA VAL A 5 -8.99 -58.74 57.41
C VAL A 5 -9.20 -58.91 55.90
N TRP A 6 -9.92 -59.96 55.49
CA TRP A 6 -10.30 -60.16 54.09
C TRP A 6 -11.37 -59.16 53.64
N SER A 7 -12.43 -58.96 54.42
CA SER A 7 -13.47 -57.94 54.20
C SER A 7 -12.90 -56.52 54.08
N TRP A 8 -11.98 -56.13 54.96
CA TRP A 8 -11.33 -54.82 54.93
C TRP A 8 -10.45 -54.62 53.69
N LYS A 9 -9.74 -55.66 53.23
CA LYS A 9 -8.96 -55.61 51.97
C LYS A 9 -9.83 -55.49 50.73
N THR A 10 -11.01 -56.11 50.71
CA THR A 10 -11.94 -56.03 49.57
C THR A 10 -12.60 -54.65 49.52
N ALA A 11 -13.07 -54.14 50.66
CA ALA A 11 -13.71 -52.83 50.76
C ALA A 11 -12.75 -51.67 50.42
N SER A 12 -11.47 -51.76 50.82
CA SER A 12 -10.45 -50.76 50.47
C SER A 12 -10.04 -50.82 49.01
N LYS A 13 -10.02 -52.00 48.37
CA LYS A 13 -9.85 -52.14 46.92
C LYS A 13 -11.01 -51.53 46.14
N GLU A 14 -12.25 -51.75 46.58
CA GLU A 14 -13.43 -51.15 45.95
C GLU A 14 -13.43 -49.63 46.08
N SER A 15 -13.10 -49.09 47.25
CA SER A 15 -13.03 -47.63 47.45
C SER A 15 -11.93 -46.98 46.61
N LEU A 16 -10.76 -47.61 46.52
CA LEU A 16 -9.66 -47.18 45.64
C LEU A 16 -10.07 -47.22 44.16
N CYS A 17 -10.80 -48.23 43.73
CA CYS A 17 -11.28 -48.37 42.35
C CYS A 17 -12.29 -47.26 41.99
N LEU A 18 -13.23 -46.96 42.89
CA LEU A 18 -14.20 -45.88 42.73
C LEU A 18 -13.54 -44.49 42.73
N MET A 19 -12.55 -44.28 43.61
CA MET A 19 -11.75 -43.05 43.64
C MET A 19 -10.94 -42.88 42.36
N TRP A 20 -10.32 -43.95 41.86
CA TRP A 20 -9.58 -43.95 40.60
C TRP A 20 -10.49 -43.66 39.40
N GLN A 21 -11.71 -44.22 39.37
CA GLN A 21 -12.71 -43.88 38.35
C GLN A 21 -13.09 -42.41 38.39
N LYS A 22 -13.35 -41.82 39.58
CA LYS A 22 -13.65 -40.38 39.70
C LYS A 22 -12.50 -39.51 39.20
N VAL A 23 -11.26 -39.83 39.60
CA VAL A 23 -10.06 -39.10 39.15
C VAL A 23 -9.90 -39.21 37.63
N LYS A 24 -10.10 -40.41 37.06
CA LYS A 24 -10.03 -40.64 35.61
C LYS A 24 -11.07 -39.82 34.84
N VAL A 25 -12.31 -39.77 35.33
CA VAL A 25 -13.39 -38.97 34.74
C VAL A 25 -13.07 -37.47 34.82
N GLN A 26 -12.59 -36.99 35.97
CA GLN A 26 -12.17 -35.60 36.16
C GLN A 26 -11.03 -35.22 35.19
N LEU A 27 -10.05 -36.12 35.02
CA LEU A 27 -8.93 -35.91 34.10
C LEU A 27 -9.41 -35.87 32.64
N MET A 28 -10.30 -36.79 32.24
CA MET A 28 -10.89 -36.80 30.91
C MET A 28 -11.69 -35.52 30.60
N LEU A 29 -12.48 -35.03 31.57
CA LEU A 29 -13.20 -33.75 31.45
C LEU A 29 -12.25 -32.55 31.36
N SER A 30 -11.15 -32.56 32.13
CA SER A 30 -10.15 -31.50 32.05
C SER A 30 -9.42 -31.49 30.70
N MET A 31 -9.08 -32.66 30.15
CA MET A 31 -8.42 -32.79 28.86
C MET A 31 -9.34 -32.45 27.69
N SER A 32 -10.63 -32.81 27.76
CA SER A 32 -11.63 -32.40 26.77
C SER A 32 -11.87 -30.89 26.81
N PHE A 33 -11.88 -30.28 28.01
CA PHE A 33 -11.95 -28.83 28.15
C PHE A 33 -10.72 -28.12 27.58
N LEU A 34 -9.51 -28.60 27.88
CA LEU A 34 -8.26 -28.02 27.36
C LEU A 34 -8.17 -28.13 25.83
N THR A 35 -8.58 -29.26 25.26
CA THR A 35 -8.62 -29.43 23.80
C THR A 35 -9.66 -28.52 23.16
N ALA A 36 -10.86 -28.41 23.74
CA ALA A 36 -11.88 -27.47 23.26
C ALA A 36 -11.39 -26.01 23.32
N LEU A 37 -10.72 -25.62 24.41
CA LEU A 37 -10.12 -24.30 24.56
C LEU A 37 -9.03 -24.06 23.50
N PHE A 38 -8.15 -25.04 23.27
CA PHE A 38 -7.14 -24.97 22.22
C PHE A 38 -7.76 -24.81 20.82
N TRP A 39 -8.80 -25.59 20.50
CA TRP A 39 -9.54 -25.46 19.25
C TRP A 39 -10.19 -24.08 19.09
N TYR A 40 -10.76 -23.55 20.17
CA TYR A 40 -11.35 -22.21 20.19
C TYR A 40 -10.28 -21.12 19.98
N CYS A 41 -9.17 -21.17 20.70
CA CYS A 41 -8.04 -20.26 20.53
C CYS A 41 -7.47 -20.32 19.11
N ARG A 42 -7.32 -21.52 18.53
CA ARG A 42 -6.85 -21.71 17.16
C ARG A 42 -7.83 -21.10 16.14
N ARG A 43 -9.14 -21.26 16.36
CA ARG A 43 -10.18 -20.67 15.52
C ARG A 43 -10.23 -19.14 15.64
N LEU A 44 -10.03 -18.61 16.85
CA LEU A 44 -9.94 -17.17 17.08
C LEU A 44 -8.71 -16.59 16.38
N TYR A 45 -7.55 -17.24 16.52
CA TYR A 45 -6.31 -16.85 15.85
C TYR A 45 -6.46 -16.84 14.33
N SER A 46 -7.05 -17.90 13.75
CA SER A 46 -7.25 -17.95 12.29
C SER A 46 -8.21 -16.87 11.81
N PHE A 47 -9.28 -16.57 12.56
CA PHE A 47 -10.19 -15.46 12.28
C PHE A 47 -9.49 -14.10 12.33
N LEU A 48 -8.69 -13.85 13.37
CA LEU A 48 -7.91 -12.62 13.51
C LEU A 48 -6.87 -12.49 12.39
N ALA A 49 -6.19 -13.56 12.02
CA ALA A 49 -5.24 -13.58 10.92
C ALA A 49 -5.92 -13.28 9.57
N GLN A 50 -7.11 -13.84 9.33
CA GLN A 50 -7.90 -13.55 8.13
C GLN A 50 -8.37 -12.09 8.09
N LEU A 51 -8.82 -11.54 9.24
CA LEU A 51 -9.16 -10.13 9.37
C LEU A 51 -7.95 -9.25 9.05
N LEU A 52 -6.81 -9.48 9.71
CA LEU A 52 -5.57 -8.74 9.47
C LEU A 52 -5.15 -8.79 8.00
N LYS A 53 -5.21 -9.97 7.36
CA LYS A 53 -4.93 -10.12 5.93
C LYS A 53 -5.88 -9.29 5.07
N ARG A 54 -7.17 -9.29 5.39
CA ARG A 54 -8.19 -8.51 4.66
C ARG A 54 -7.96 -7.01 4.82
N TRP A 55 -7.66 -6.55 6.04
CA TRP A 55 -7.34 -5.16 6.34
C TRP A 55 -6.05 -4.71 5.67
N SER A 56 -4.99 -5.51 5.72
CA SER A 56 -3.74 -5.26 5.02
C SER A 56 -3.96 -5.10 3.52
N ASN A 57 -4.70 -6.03 2.90
CA ASN A 57 -5.02 -5.94 1.47
C ASN A 57 -5.86 -4.72 1.13
N TYR A 58 -6.82 -4.36 1.99
CA TYR A 58 -7.63 -3.16 1.82
C TYR A 58 -6.78 -1.89 1.89
N LEU A 59 -5.95 -1.76 2.93
CA LEU A 59 -5.06 -0.62 3.10
C LEU A 59 -4.05 -0.53 1.96
N GLN A 60 -3.47 -1.65 1.54
CA GLN A 60 -2.54 -1.69 0.42
C GLN A 60 -3.22 -1.26 -0.89
N ARG A 61 -4.45 -1.71 -1.17
CA ARG A 61 -5.22 -1.25 -2.33
C ARG A 61 -5.54 0.25 -2.24
N GLN A 62 -5.94 0.72 -1.07
CA GLN A 62 -6.25 2.13 -0.84
C GLN A 62 -5.02 3.01 -1.03
N LEU A 63 -3.87 2.59 -0.50
CA LEU A 63 -2.60 3.28 -0.66
C LEU A 63 -2.18 3.32 -2.13
N ILE A 64 -2.17 2.17 -2.82
CA ILE A 64 -1.83 2.08 -4.25
C ILE A 64 -2.76 2.95 -5.09
N ARG A 65 -4.05 3.00 -4.78
CA ARG A 65 -5.02 3.85 -5.49
C ARG A 65 -4.71 5.34 -5.35
N ASN A 66 -4.09 5.73 -4.23
CA ASN A 66 -3.70 7.10 -3.97
C ASN A 66 -2.33 7.46 -4.56
N LEU A 67 -1.54 6.48 -5.03
CA LEU A 67 -0.28 6.76 -5.73
C LEU A 67 -0.57 7.39 -7.10
N SER A 68 0.07 8.52 -7.35
CA SER A 68 -0.04 9.25 -8.61
C SER A 68 0.89 8.68 -9.70
N VAL A 69 1.95 7.98 -9.28
CA VAL A 69 2.84 7.16 -10.11
C VAL A 69 2.91 5.78 -9.45
N LEU A 70 2.44 4.76 -10.16
CA LEU A 70 2.32 3.40 -9.63
C LEU A 70 3.70 2.74 -9.44
N PRO A 71 3.78 1.68 -8.62
CA PRO A 71 4.99 0.88 -8.49
C PRO A 71 5.48 0.30 -9.83
N GLU A 72 6.75 -0.05 -9.89
CA GLU A 72 7.34 -0.70 -11.05
C GLU A 72 6.67 -2.04 -11.36
N VAL A 73 6.44 -2.25 -12.65
CA VAL A 73 5.94 -3.51 -13.19
C VAL A 73 6.81 -3.92 -14.37
N ASP A 74 6.96 -5.22 -14.55
CA ASP A 74 7.64 -5.79 -15.72
C ASP A 74 7.01 -5.28 -17.03
N LEU A 75 7.85 -4.85 -17.96
CA LEU A 75 7.43 -4.20 -19.21
C LEU A 75 6.58 -5.15 -20.07
N LEU A 76 7.05 -6.39 -20.25
CA LEU A 76 6.38 -7.38 -21.10
C LEU A 76 5.09 -7.89 -20.44
N GLY A 77 5.13 -8.11 -19.13
CA GLY A 77 3.97 -8.46 -18.32
C GLY A 77 2.91 -7.34 -18.31
N TYR A 78 3.32 -6.06 -18.36
CA TYR A 78 2.40 -4.95 -18.56
C TYR A 78 1.79 -4.98 -19.97
N SER A 79 2.63 -5.08 -21.01
CA SER A 79 2.22 -5.14 -22.42
C SER A 79 1.17 -6.24 -22.67
N ALA A 80 1.42 -7.46 -22.19
CA ALA A 80 0.51 -8.60 -22.33
C ALA A 80 -0.84 -8.40 -21.61
N ARG A 81 -0.85 -7.66 -20.50
CA ARG A 81 -2.08 -7.38 -19.73
C ARG A 81 -2.89 -6.21 -20.30
N GLU A 82 -2.23 -5.16 -20.80
CA GLU A 82 -2.90 -3.97 -21.34
C GLU A 82 -3.40 -4.24 -22.77
N TRP A 83 -2.55 -4.82 -23.63
CA TRP A 83 -2.82 -5.02 -25.06
C TRP A 83 -3.28 -6.44 -25.36
N LYS A 84 -4.49 -6.76 -24.87
CA LYS A 84 -5.14 -8.07 -25.07
C LYS A 84 -5.81 -8.19 -26.43
N GLY A 85 -5.98 -9.44 -26.87
CA GLY A 85 -6.69 -9.78 -28.11
C GLY A 85 -5.82 -9.68 -29.36
N GLU A 86 -6.47 -9.80 -30.52
CA GLU A 86 -5.82 -9.96 -31.83
C GLU A 86 -6.04 -8.75 -32.76
N THR A 87 -6.46 -7.61 -32.21
CA THR A 87 -6.61 -6.38 -33.00
C THR A 87 -5.25 -5.94 -33.55
N LYS A 88 -5.24 -5.34 -34.74
CA LYS A 88 -4.00 -4.84 -35.35
C LYS A 88 -3.24 -3.89 -34.43
N GLN A 89 -3.97 -3.01 -33.73
CA GLN A 89 -3.39 -2.10 -32.74
C GLN A 89 -2.75 -2.84 -31.56
N ALA A 90 -3.42 -3.85 -30.99
CA ALA A 90 -2.86 -4.61 -29.88
C ALA A 90 -1.57 -5.34 -30.30
N LYS A 91 -1.55 -5.94 -31.50
CA LYS A 91 -0.33 -6.57 -32.06
C LYS A 91 0.82 -5.58 -32.20
N GLN A 92 0.57 -4.45 -32.86
CA GLN A 92 1.58 -3.40 -33.06
C GLN A 92 2.11 -2.83 -31.74
N MET A 93 1.24 -2.64 -30.75
CA MET A 93 1.68 -2.16 -29.44
C MET A 93 2.52 -3.20 -28.71
N ARG A 94 2.15 -4.49 -28.76
CA ARG A 94 2.96 -5.55 -28.15
C ARG A 94 4.36 -5.61 -28.77
N GLU A 95 4.45 -5.55 -30.10
CA GLU A 95 5.72 -5.47 -30.84
C GLU A 95 6.54 -4.24 -30.44
N ALA A 96 5.92 -3.07 -30.30
CA ALA A 96 6.62 -1.86 -29.86
C ALA A 96 7.18 -2.00 -28.44
N TYR A 97 6.45 -2.64 -27.51
CA TYR A 97 6.96 -2.93 -26.17
C TYR A 97 8.09 -3.96 -26.17
N GLU A 98 8.03 -4.97 -27.03
CA GLU A 98 9.13 -5.93 -27.22
C GLU A 98 10.39 -5.25 -27.77
N GLU A 99 10.22 -4.29 -28.70
CA GLU A 99 11.32 -3.50 -29.23
C GLU A 99 11.95 -2.61 -28.15
N LEU A 100 11.15 -1.93 -27.33
CA LEU A 100 11.66 -1.17 -26.19
C LEU A 100 12.43 -2.05 -25.20
N PHE A 101 11.98 -3.29 -24.99
CA PHE A 101 12.68 -4.25 -24.13
C PHE A 101 14.02 -4.68 -24.74
N ARG A 102 14.05 -5.02 -26.04
CA ARG A 102 15.24 -5.55 -26.70
C ARG A 102 16.25 -4.46 -27.05
N SER A 103 15.81 -3.36 -27.65
CA SER A 103 16.68 -2.33 -28.23
C SER A 103 17.02 -1.20 -27.27
N CYS A 104 16.07 -0.81 -26.41
CA CYS A 104 16.31 0.22 -25.39
C CYS A 104 16.64 -0.37 -24.01
N HIS A 105 16.63 -1.70 -23.86
CA HIS A 105 16.92 -2.42 -22.61
C HIS A 105 16.03 -2.00 -21.43
N ILE A 106 14.81 -1.53 -21.70
CA ILE A 106 13.86 -1.12 -20.68
C ILE A 106 13.16 -2.37 -20.12
N LYS A 107 13.39 -2.68 -18.85
CA LYS A 107 12.82 -3.88 -18.20
C LYS A 107 11.53 -3.60 -17.43
N TYR A 108 11.40 -2.39 -16.90
CA TYR A 108 10.30 -2.02 -16.01
C TYR A 108 9.70 -0.69 -16.43
N LEU A 109 8.42 -0.52 -16.15
CA LEU A 109 7.74 0.76 -16.26
C LEU A 109 6.95 1.08 -15.00
N ARG A 110 6.65 2.36 -14.81
CA ARG A 110 5.70 2.84 -13.81
C ARG A 110 4.55 3.51 -14.52
N GLN A 111 3.33 3.06 -14.25
CA GLN A 111 2.15 3.68 -14.84
C GLN A 111 1.84 4.99 -14.11
N VAL A 112 1.66 6.07 -14.88
CA VAL A 112 1.34 7.40 -14.34
C VAL A 112 -0.18 7.61 -14.40
N ARG A 113 -0.76 8.19 -13.33
CA ARG A 113 -2.19 8.50 -13.27
C ARG A 113 -2.61 9.34 -14.48
N ARG A 114 -3.66 8.89 -15.18
CA ARG A 114 -4.23 9.56 -16.36
C ARG A 114 -5.17 10.69 -15.93
N ASP A 115 -4.60 11.86 -15.71
CA ASP A 115 -5.32 13.13 -15.54
C ASP A 115 -4.62 14.25 -16.32
N ASN A 116 -5.13 15.47 -16.22
CA ASN A 116 -4.59 16.65 -16.92
C ASN A 116 -3.15 17.02 -16.49
N TYR A 117 -2.60 16.36 -15.47
CA TYR A 117 -1.23 16.54 -14.99
C TYR A 117 -0.33 15.34 -15.27
N SER A 118 -0.80 14.34 -16.03
CA SER A 118 -0.06 13.10 -16.30
C SER A 118 1.34 13.34 -16.86
N VAL A 119 1.48 14.23 -17.84
CA VAL A 119 2.79 14.56 -18.46
C VAL A 119 3.71 15.26 -17.47
N VAL A 120 3.25 16.35 -16.83
CA VAL A 120 4.04 17.09 -15.84
C VAL A 120 4.46 16.20 -14.69
N ARG A 121 3.56 15.31 -14.24
CA ARG A 121 3.85 14.32 -13.20
C ARG A 121 4.91 13.32 -13.63
N ALA A 122 4.82 12.79 -14.85
CA ALA A 122 5.81 11.85 -15.37
C ALA A 122 7.21 12.51 -15.42
N VAL A 123 7.29 13.73 -15.94
CA VAL A 123 8.56 14.46 -16.06
C VAL A 123 9.14 14.80 -14.69
N LEU A 124 8.35 15.41 -13.80
CA LEU A 124 8.82 15.77 -12.45
C LEU A 124 9.22 14.53 -11.64
N PHE A 125 8.47 13.43 -11.74
CA PHE A 125 8.84 12.18 -11.08
C PHE A 125 10.21 11.68 -11.52
N GLN A 126 10.51 11.73 -12.83
CA GLN A 126 11.82 11.32 -13.34
C GLN A 126 12.93 12.26 -12.89
N ILE A 127 12.70 13.58 -12.91
CA ILE A 127 13.68 14.57 -12.44
C ILE A 127 14.05 14.30 -10.98
N PHE A 128 13.05 14.17 -10.11
CA PHE A 128 13.28 13.97 -8.67
C PHE A 128 13.82 12.59 -8.35
N SER A 129 13.33 11.52 -8.99
CA SER A 129 13.79 10.16 -8.71
C SER A 129 15.25 9.92 -9.12
N GLN A 130 15.70 10.62 -10.17
CA GLN A 130 17.08 10.55 -10.67
C GLN A 130 18.00 11.59 -10.04
N GLY A 131 17.47 12.50 -9.21
CA GLY A 131 18.26 13.57 -8.59
C GLY A 131 18.83 14.57 -9.60
N ILE A 132 18.14 14.79 -10.73
CA ILE A 132 18.57 15.74 -11.75
C ILE A 132 18.53 17.15 -11.17
N HIS A 133 19.67 17.83 -11.18
CA HIS A 133 19.78 19.18 -10.64
C HIS A 133 18.97 20.20 -11.44
N PHE A 134 18.53 21.25 -10.74
CA PHE A 134 17.91 22.40 -11.39
C PHE A 134 18.81 23.01 -12.47
N PRO A 135 18.21 23.51 -13.57
CA PRO A 135 18.95 24.13 -14.67
C PRO A 135 19.69 25.39 -14.20
N SER A 136 20.76 25.77 -14.90
CA SER A 136 21.62 26.91 -14.54
C SER A 136 20.84 28.22 -14.35
N TRP A 137 19.89 28.52 -15.24
CA TRP A 137 19.08 29.74 -15.15
C TRP A 137 18.24 29.82 -13.87
N MET A 138 17.88 28.67 -13.27
CA MET A 138 17.14 28.57 -12.00
C MET A 138 18.06 28.76 -10.77
N LYS A 139 19.37 28.54 -10.94
CA LYS A 139 20.38 28.83 -9.92
C LYS A 139 20.80 30.30 -9.96
N GLU A 140 20.98 30.83 -11.17
CA GLU A 140 21.39 32.22 -11.43
C GLU A 140 20.29 33.24 -11.13
N ARG A 141 19.03 32.89 -11.43
CA ARG A 141 17.87 33.72 -11.10
C ARG A 141 17.24 33.18 -9.82
N ASP A 142 17.01 34.07 -8.86
CA ASP A 142 16.20 33.72 -7.70
C ASP A 142 14.75 33.46 -8.15
N ILE A 143 14.41 32.19 -8.34
CA ILE A 143 13.08 31.75 -8.78
C ILE A 143 11.98 32.19 -7.81
N LEU A 144 12.30 32.38 -6.54
CA LEU A 144 11.34 32.85 -5.55
C LEU A 144 10.90 34.30 -5.82
N LYS A 145 11.71 35.07 -6.55
CA LYS A 145 11.38 36.42 -7.03
C LYS A 145 10.66 36.44 -8.36
N LEU A 146 10.50 35.30 -9.05
CA LEU A 146 9.81 35.26 -10.34
C LEU A 146 8.35 35.73 -10.24
N PRO A 147 7.54 35.29 -9.25
CA PRO A 147 6.18 35.81 -9.10
C PRO A 147 6.15 37.33 -8.88
N GLU A 148 7.16 37.89 -8.22
CA GLU A 148 7.25 39.31 -7.89
C GLU A 148 7.59 40.11 -9.16
N LYS A 149 8.56 39.62 -9.94
CA LYS A 149 8.92 40.21 -11.23
C LYS A 149 7.75 40.20 -12.20
N LEU A 150 7.01 39.09 -12.30
CA LEU A 150 5.85 39.00 -13.19
C LEU A 150 4.78 40.02 -12.79
N LEU A 151 4.46 40.11 -11.51
CA LEU A 151 3.37 40.98 -11.04
C LEU A 151 3.75 42.47 -11.07
N TYR A 152 4.91 42.83 -10.50
CA TYR A 152 5.26 44.23 -10.26
C TYR A 152 6.18 44.83 -11.33
N SER A 153 7.14 44.07 -11.86
CA SER A 153 8.07 44.62 -12.86
C SER A 153 7.56 44.55 -14.30
N GLN A 154 6.68 43.59 -14.60
CA GLN A 154 6.13 43.40 -15.94
C GLN A 154 4.66 43.82 -16.07
N GLY A 155 4.04 44.33 -15.00
CA GLY A 155 2.65 44.80 -15.02
C GLY A 155 1.63 43.73 -15.42
N CYS A 156 1.95 42.44 -15.23
CA CYS A 156 1.11 41.32 -15.66
C CYS A 156 -0.07 41.11 -14.69
N ASN A 157 -0.98 42.08 -14.60
CA ASN A 157 -2.17 41.99 -13.73
C ASN A 157 -3.06 40.78 -14.06
N TRP A 158 -2.99 40.27 -15.30
CA TRP A 158 -3.67 39.04 -15.71
C TRP A 158 -3.28 37.83 -14.86
N ILE A 159 -2.07 37.79 -14.29
CA ILE A 159 -1.62 36.67 -13.46
C ILE A 159 -2.49 36.50 -12.20
N GLN A 160 -3.16 37.58 -11.75
CA GLN A 160 -4.11 37.51 -10.63
C GLN A 160 -5.29 36.59 -10.92
N GLN A 161 -5.63 36.38 -12.20
CA GLN A 161 -6.70 35.48 -12.66
C GLN A 161 -6.29 34.00 -12.68
N TYR A 162 -5.04 33.67 -12.31
CA TYR A 162 -4.56 32.29 -12.32
C TYR A 162 -5.37 31.42 -11.36
N SER A 163 -5.97 30.35 -11.90
CA SER A 163 -7.00 29.56 -11.21
C SER A 163 -6.49 28.30 -10.51
N PHE A 164 -5.18 27.98 -10.60
CA PHE A 164 -4.58 26.79 -9.98
C PHE A 164 -5.28 25.48 -10.36
N GLY A 165 -5.77 25.39 -11.59
CA GLY A 165 -6.34 24.16 -12.17
C GLY A 165 -7.58 23.67 -11.40
N PRO A 166 -7.60 22.43 -10.87
CA PRO A 166 -8.75 21.87 -10.15
C PRO A 166 -9.21 22.70 -8.95
N GLU A 167 -8.30 23.46 -8.34
CA GLU A 167 -8.63 24.29 -7.18
C GLU A 167 -9.56 25.45 -7.52
N ARG A 168 -9.63 25.87 -8.80
CA ARG A 168 -10.47 26.97 -9.29
C ARG A 168 -10.38 28.22 -8.39
N TYR A 169 -9.17 28.55 -7.99
CA TYR A 169 -8.90 29.61 -7.01
C TYR A 169 -9.33 30.97 -7.57
N THR A 170 -10.10 31.70 -6.76
CA THR A 170 -10.58 33.06 -7.05
C THR A 170 -10.21 34.05 -5.94
N GLY A 171 -9.33 33.65 -5.03
CA GLY A 171 -8.94 34.47 -3.89
C GLY A 171 -7.99 35.61 -4.28
N PRO A 172 -7.87 36.65 -3.42
CA PRO A 172 -7.11 37.85 -3.75
C PRO A 172 -5.59 37.68 -3.70
N ASN A 173 -5.08 36.58 -3.11
CA ASN A 173 -3.65 36.38 -2.86
C ASN A 173 -3.02 35.32 -3.81
N THR A 174 -3.27 35.49 -5.11
CA THR A 174 -2.67 34.65 -6.16
C THR A 174 -1.13 34.67 -6.11
N PHE A 175 -0.55 35.84 -5.83
CA PHE A 175 0.89 36.01 -5.69
C PHE A 175 1.49 35.13 -4.58
N GLY A 176 0.97 35.22 -3.36
CA GLY A 176 1.49 34.46 -2.23
C GLY A 176 1.38 32.96 -2.45
N LYS A 177 0.34 32.51 -3.17
CA LYS A 177 0.16 31.11 -3.51
C LYS A 177 1.16 30.63 -4.58
N LEU A 178 1.39 31.43 -5.64
CA LEU A 178 2.43 31.13 -6.63
C LEU A 178 3.81 31.03 -5.98
N ARG A 179 4.13 31.96 -5.07
CA ARG A 179 5.37 31.93 -4.30
C ARG A 179 5.52 30.65 -3.48
N LYS A 180 4.48 30.25 -2.75
CA LYS A 180 4.47 28.97 -2.00
C LYS A 180 4.69 27.75 -2.90
N CYS A 181 4.11 27.73 -4.10
CA CYS A 181 4.36 26.65 -5.06
C CYS A 181 5.82 26.60 -5.51
N MET A 182 6.45 27.75 -5.75
CA MET A 182 7.87 27.83 -6.12
C MET A 182 8.80 27.44 -4.98
N GLU A 183 8.47 27.83 -3.74
CA GLU A 183 9.19 27.41 -2.54
C GLU A 183 9.14 25.89 -2.35
N ALA A 184 7.94 25.30 -2.51
CA ALA A 184 7.78 23.85 -2.48
C ALA A 184 8.59 23.15 -3.57
N LEU A 185 8.59 23.69 -4.80
CA LEU A 185 9.38 23.14 -5.90
C LEU A 185 10.88 23.16 -5.61
N LYS A 186 11.40 24.24 -5.01
CA LYS A 186 12.83 24.40 -4.72
C LYS A 186 13.32 23.53 -3.55
N THR A 187 12.43 23.18 -2.63
CA THR A 187 12.77 22.45 -1.40
C THR A 187 12.83 20.93 -1.61
N ASN A 188 12.25 20.42 -2.70
CA ASN A 188 12.30 19.00 -3.10
C ASN A 188 13.38 18.77 -4.17
#